data_AF-A0A7C7V6L0-F1
#
_entry.id   AF-A0A7C7V6L0-F1
#
_cell.length_a   1.000
_cell.length_b   1.000
_cell.length_c   1.000
_cell.angle_alpha   90.00
_cell.angle_beta   90.00
_cell.angle_gamma   90.00
#
_symmetry.space_group_name_H-M   'P 1'
#
loop_
_entity.id
_entity.type
_entity.pdbx_description
1 polymer ?
#
loop_
_entity_poly.entity_id
_entity_poly.type
_entity_poly.pdbx_seq_one_letter_code
_entity_poly.pdbx_strand_id
1 'polypeptide(L)'
;MPVTLVQTDKQQQTAPATQSGDWLAAGLLALASGDPAGAEKHFEHAQSLGADTGPCLAPLAAATFARAVALMAAANADCENGQFPGAKEKLTAADALLANLSTRYTATPWLAQNQPAVDAACQQCKTRIYQTEAEALYHEAVKLYNDQQFFECKRLVEKLFIDYPDSSPVTDSARKPSFRELQEAVGKLGKFLIVRKDGKGDFTTIQEAIDASPPNSLIEIQDNGPYLEKLSIPRAPLTIRAKKGYWPIIRSVFRISSGFTSEGLILFEAGDSRWHGAAHLRSCVVCSPNAGRRVLPGENVRLDNCVIVGHQETRGHLLAKNSIFIGGWCQDARPALKMENVLVTGAVIAGSPCEIRSCTINGKVTLTGPQSMVIDCIMAQIEGKVRGAQIEQCNVYHRAQPFLGFARPGKGCLNVDPMFVDPPNYNYTLAPKSPCARAASDRGPMGVRFTKEMIEVFSVAAELRRRMIIKF
;
A
#
# COMPACT_ATOMS: atom_id res chain seq x y z
N MET A 1 -46.07 -6.99 1.34
CA MET A 1 -46.55 -6.33 2.58
C MET A 1 -45.41 -6.39 3.60
N PRO A 2 -44.87 -5.25 4.06
CA PRO A 2 -43.80 -5.26 5.05
C PRO A 2 -44.41 -5.29 6.46
N VAL A 3 -43.94 -6.21 7.30
CA VAL A 3 -44.30 -6.30 8.72
C VAL A 3 -43.36 -5.37 9.49
N THR A 4 -43.91 -4.28 9.99
CA THR A 4 -43.21 -3.31 10.84
C THR A 4 -43.15 -3.88 12.27
N LEU A 5 -41.94 -4.25 12.72
CA LEU A 5 -41.66 -4.61 14.11
C LEU A 5 -41.66 -3.34 14.96
N VAL A 6 -42.67 -3.19 15.82
CA VAL A 6 -42.76 -2.12 16.81
C VAL A 6 -41.82 -2.46 17.98
N GLN A 7 -40.65 -1.82 18.03
CA GLN A 7 -39.83 -1.78 19.24
C GLN A 7 -40.52 -0.88 20.28
N THR A 8 -41.06 -1.49 21.32
CA THR A 8 -41.52 -0.77 22.52
C THR A 8 -40.32 -0.47 23.43
N ASP A 9 -39.68 0.67 23.24
CA ASP A 9 -38.80 1.28 24.23
C ASP A 9 -39.65 1.78 25.41
N LYS A 10 -39.91 0.91 26.38
CA LYS A 10 -40.37 1.34 27.71
C LYS A 10 -39.16 1.92 28.46
N GLN A 11 -38.89 3.20 28.26
CA GLN A 11 -38.15 3.99 29.24
C GLN A 11 -38.97 4.00 30.54
N GLN A 12 -38.55 3.21 31.53
CA GLN A 12 -38.99 3.39 32.91
C GLN A 12 -38.43 4.73 33.40
N GLN A 13 -39.24 5.78 33.28
CA GLN A 13 -39.07 7.00 34.07
C GLN A 13 -39.38 6.64 35.52
N THR A 14 -38.33 6.39 36.29
CA THR A 14 -38.39 6.38 37.75
C THR A 14 -38.72 7.80 38.23
N ALA A 15 -39.65 7.92 39.18
CA ALA A 15 -39.99 9.19 39.81
C ALA A 15 -38.71 9.86 40.37
N PRO A 16 -38.58 11.20 40.34
CA PRO A 16 -37.39 11.87 40.82
C PRO A 16 -37.20 11.56 42.31
N ALA A 17 -36.12 10.83 42.61
CA ALA A 17 -35.61 10.57 43.94
C ALA A 17 -35.36 11.90 44.66
N THR A 18 -36.29 12.33 45.52
CA THR A 18 -36.19 13.60 46.25
C THR A 18 -35.42 13.47 47.57
N GLN A 19 -35.07 12.25 47.99
CA GLN A 19 -34.40 12.00 49.26
C GLN A 19 -32.97 11.49 49.03
N SER A 20 -32.04 11.94 49.89
CA SER A 20 -30.63 11.55 49.82
C SER A 20 -30.43 10.02 49.93
N GLY A 21 -31.33 9.32 50.63
CA GLY A 21 -31.35 7.86 50.74
C GLY A 21 -31.66 7.13 49.43
N ASP A 22 -32.50 7.69 48.56
CA ASP A 22 -32.85 7.09 47.27
C ASP A 22 -31.63 7.07 46.33
N TRP A 23 -30.85 8.15 46.33
CA TRP A 23 -29.61 8.26 45.56
C TRP A 23 -28.52 7.34 46.11
N LEU A 24 -28.42 7.19 47.43
CA LEU A 24 -27.51 6.22 48.06
C LEU A 24 -27.87 4.78 47.66
N ALA A 25 -29.16 4.43 47.70
CA ALA A 25 -29.65 3.11 47.28
C ALA A 25 -29.41 2.86 45.78
N ALA A 26 -29.65 3.86 44.93
CA ALA A 26 -29.33 3.78 43.50
C ALA A 26 -27.83 3.56 43.25
N GLY A 27 -26.97 4.24 44.00
CA GLY A 27 -25.52 4.05 43.91
C GLY A 27 -25.08 2.64 44.31
N LEU A 28 -25.63 2.10 45.40
CA LEU A 28 -25.37 0.72 45.82
C LEU A 28 -25.86 -0.30 44.79
N LEU A 29 -27.05 -0.07 44.20
CA LEU A 29 -27.60 -0.94 43.16
C LEU A 29 -26.75 -0.91 41.89
N ALA A 30 -26.30 0.27 41.46
CA ALA A 30 -25.40 0.43 40.32
C ALA A 30 -24.06 -0.29 40.56
N LEU A 31 -23.49 -0.15 41.76
CA LEU A 31 -22.25 -0.84 42.14
C LEU A 31 -22.42 -2.37 42.13
N ALA A 32 -23.51 -2.88 42.71
CA ALA A 32 -23.84 -4.31 42.71
C ALA A 32 -24.09 -4.85 41.30
N SER A 33 -24.54 -4.00 40.38
CA SER A 33 -24.76 -4.34 38.96
C SER A 33 -23.50 -4.24 38.10
N GLY A 34 -22.35 -3.90 38.69
CA GLY A 34 -21.09 -3.77 37.96
C GLY A 34 -20.93 -2.44 37.20
N ASP A 35 -21.71 -1.41 37.55
CA ASP A 35 -21.57 -0.05 37.02
C ASP A 35 -21.00 0.92 38.06
N PRO A 36 -19.67 0.91 38.29
CA PRO A 36 -19.02 1.80 39.25
C PRO A 36 -19.11 3.27 38.85
N ALA A 37 -19.21 3.58 37.55
CA ALA A 37 -19.30 4.97 37.08
C ALA A 37 -20.69 5.56 37.33
N GLY A 38 -21.75 4.77 37.13
CA GLY A 38 -23.10 5.13 37.55
C GLY A 38 -23.20 5.24 39.08
N ALA A 39 -22.60 4.29 39.80
CA ALA A 39 -22.56 4.32 41.26
C ALA A 39 -21.92 5.60 41.80
N GLU A 40 -20.75 5.98 41.27
CA GLU A 40 -20.03 7.19 41.67
C GLU A 40 -20.89 8.46 41.47
N LYS A 41 -21.57 8.60 40.33
CA LYS A 41 -22.48 9.75 40.08
C LYS A 41 -23.64 9.80 41.08
N HIS A 42 -24.22 8.65 41.39
CA HIS A 42 -25.31 8.56 42.37
C HIS A 42 -24.83 8.91 43.78
N PHE A 43 -23.64 8.46 44.17
CA PHE A 43 -23.04 8.81 45.45
C PHE A 43 -22.64 10.29 45.53
N GLU A 44 -22.08 10.88 44.48
CA GLU A 44 -21.82 12.33 44.41
C GLU A 44 -23.11 13.13 44.62
N HIS A 45 -24.22 12.71 43.99
CA HIS A 45 -25.51 13.36 44.17
C HIS A 45 -26.07 13.16 45.59
N ALA A 46 -25.99 11.94 46.14
CA ALA A 46 -26.40 11.66 47.51
C ALA A 46 -25.63 12.51 48.53
N GLN A 47 -24.31 12.67 48.32
CA GLN A 47 -23.44 13.50 49.14
C GLN A 47 -23.82 14.97 49.06
N SER A 48 -24.19 15.48 47.87
CA SER A 48 -24.67 16.86 47.69
C SER A 48 -25.98 17.14 48.46
N LEU A 49 -26.75 16.10 48.77
CA LEU A 49 -27.98 16.15 49.58
C LEU A 49 -27.73 15.80 51.06
N GLY A 50 -26.46 15.70 51.49
CA GLY A 50 -26.07 15.48 52.88
C GLY A 50 -26.07 14.03 53.36
N ALA A 51 -26.15 13.03 52.47
CA ALA A 51 -25.94 11.63 52.87
C ALA A 51 -24.45 11.35 53.19
N ASP A 52 -24.20 10.50 54.17
CA ASP A 52 -22.88 9.95 54.45
C ASP A 52 -22.56 8.82 53.46
N THR A 53 -21.64 9.11 52.52
CA THR A 53 -21.16 8.15 51.52
C THR A 53 -19.85 7.47 51.92
N GLY A 54 -19.28 7.81 53.09
CA GLY A 54 -18.00 7.28 53.57
C GLY A 54 -17.90 5.74 53.51
N PRO A 55 -18.92 4.99 53.99
CA PRO A 55 -18.92 3.52 53.91
C PRO A 55 -18.87 2.95 52.48
N CYS A 56 -19.31 3.72 51.47
CA CYS A 56 -19.37 3.29 50.07
C CYS A 56 -18.06 3.55 49.30
N LEU A 57 -17.16 4.37 49.83
CA LEU A 57 -15.92 4.75 49.15
C LEU A 57 -14.95 3.59 48.95
N ALA A 58 -14.81 2.69 49.93
CA ALA A 58 -13.92 1.53 49.82
C ALA A 58 -14.38 0.52 48.73
N PRO A 59 -15.66 0.11 48.68
CA PRO A 59 -16.19 -0.69 47.57
C PRO A 59 -16.03 -0.05 46.19
N LEU A 60 -16.21 1.28 46.08
CA LEU A 60 -15.98 2.01 44.83
C LEU A 60 -14.51 1.99 44.38
N ALA A 61 -13.59 2.22 45.32
CA ALA A 61 -12.15 2.14 45.05
C ALA A 61 -11.77 0.75 44.55
N ALA A 62 -12.26 -0.31 45.20
CA ALA A 62 -12.04 -1.69 44.79
C ALA A 62 -12.60 -1.99 43.38
N ALA A 63 -13.82 -1.55 43.08
CA ALA A 63 -14.44 -1.73 41.77
C ALA A 63 -13.71 -0.95 40.67
N THR A 64 -13.25 0.27 40.96
CA THR A 64 -12.48 1.10 40.04
C THR A 64 -11.13 0.45 39.71
N PHE A 65 -10.43 -0.08 40.72
CA PHE A 65 -9.20 -0.83 40.53
C PHE A 65 -9.42 -2.09 39.68
N ALA A 66 -10.45 -2.88 40.00
CA ALA A 66 -10.80 -4.08 39.24
C ALA A 66 -11.07 -3.77 37.76
N ARG A 67 -11.74 -2.66 37.47
CA ARG A 67 -11.99 -2.20 36.09
C ARG A 67 -10.69 -1.82 35.37
N ALA A 68 -9.77 -1.13 36.04
CA ALA A 68 -8.46 -0.80 35.47
C ALA A 68 -7.69 -2.09 35.11
N VAL A 69 -7.65 -3.08 36.02
CA VAL A 69 -7.02 -4.38 35.77
C VAL A 69 -7.67 -5.12 34.60
N ALA A 70 -9.00 -5.09 34.49
CA ALA A 70 -9.72 -5.69 33.37
C ALA A 70 -9.36 -5.03 32.02
N LEU A 71 -9.21 -3.70 31.99
CA LEU A 71 -8.75 -2.97 30.79
C LEU A 71 -7.32 -3.36 30.41
N MET A 72 -6.42 -3.50 31.38
CA MET A 72 -5.05 -3.98 31.12
C MET A 72 -5.04 -5.40 30.54
N ALA A 73 -5.87 -6.30 31.08
CA ALA A 73 -6.01 -7.66 30.55
C ALA A 73 -6.55 -7.65 29.10
N ALA A 74 -7.57 -6.84 28.82
CA ALA A 74 -8.10 -6.67 27.46
C ALA A 74 -7.05 -6.08 26.51
N ALA A 75 -6.22 -5.15 26.97
CA ALA A 75 -5.14 -4.59 26.15
C ALA A 75 -4.05 -5.62 25.82
N ASN A 76 -3.76 -6.56 26.73
CA ASN A 76 -2.83 -7.66 26.44
C ASN A 76 -3.39 -8.56 25.33
N ALA A 77 -4.68 -8.90 25.39
CA ALA A 77 -5.33 -9.67 24.32
C ALA A 77 -5.31 -8.94 22.98
N ASP A 78 -5.51 -7.62 22.97
CA ASP A 78 -5.36 -6.81 21.75
C ASP A 78 -3.93 -6.85 21.19
N CYS A 79 -2.90 -6.78 22.04
CA CYS A 79 -1.50 -6.87 21.64
C CYS A 79 -1.19 -8.23 21.01
N GLU A 80 -1.67 -9.33 21.60
CA GLU A 80 -1.51 -10.69 21.08
C GLU A 80 -2.16 -10.84 19.68
N ASN A 81 -3.23 -10.09 19.41
CA ASN A 81 -3.90 -10.05 18.11
C ASN A 81 -3.33 -8.99 17.14
N GLY A 82 -2.25 -8.29 17.50
CA GLY A 82 -1.65 -7.23 16.68
C GLY A 82 -2.47 -5.93 16.60
N GLN A 83 -3.44 -5.73 17.50
CA GLN A 83 -4.31 -4.55 17.55
C GLN A 83 -3.74 -3.45 18.47
N PHE A 84 -2.51 -3.00 18.18
CA PHE A 84 -1.79 -2.07 19.04
C PHE A 84 -2.50 -0.73 19.33
N PRO A 85 -3.21 -0.09 18.37
CA PRO A 85 -3.96 1.13 18.67
C PRO A 85 -5.05 0.92 19.73
N GLY A 86 -5.81 -0.17 19.63
CA GLY A 86 -6.85 -0.52 20.61
C GLY A 86 -6.27 -0.87 21.98
N ALA A 87 -5.14 -1.58 22.01
CA ALA A 87 -4.41 -1.85 23.24
C ALA A 87 -3.96 -0.56 23.94
N LYS A 88 -3.39 0.40 23.20
CA LYS A 88 -2.95 1.69 23.73
C LYS A 88 -4.10 2.48 24.34
N GLU A 89 -5.24 2.55 23.66
CA GLU A 89 -6.43 3.25 24.17
C GLU A 89 -6.91 2.65 25.50
N LYS A 90 -6.98 1.32 25.58
CA LYS A 90 -7.37 0.60 26.81
C LYS A 90 -6.38 0.82 27.96
N LEU A 91 -5.07 0.78 27.69
CA LEU A 91 -4.04 1.04 28.70
C LEU A 91 -4.07 2.50 29.19
N THR A 92 -4.29 3.45 28.28
CA THR A 92 -4.43 4.87 28.64
C THR A 92 -5.66 5.09 29.53
N ALA A 93 -6.77 4.41 29.22
CA ALA A 93 -7.96 4.43 30.05
C ALA A 93 -7.73 3.78 31.43
N ALA A 94 -6.97 2.69 31.49
CA ALA A 94 -6.59 2.06 32.76
C ALA A 94 -5.71 2.99 33.62
N ASP A 95 -4.69 3.61 33.03
CA ASP A 95 -3.81 4.58 33.71
C ASP A 95 -4.62 5.77 34.25
N ALA A 96 -5.56 6.30 33.47
CA ALA A 96 -6.46 7.37 33.91
C ALA A 96 -7.36 6.94 35.08
N LEU A 97 -7.89 5.71 35.08
CA LEU A 97 -8.67 5.18 36.21
C LEU A 97 -7.82 5.03 37.47
N LEU A 98 -6.58 4.55 37.34
CA LEU A 98 -5.66 4.40 38.48
C LEU A 98 -5.24 5.77 39.05
N ALA A 99 -4.95 6.76 38.19
CA ALA A 99 -4.64 8.12 38.61
C ALA A 99 -5.83 8.78 39.34
N ASN A 100 -7.05 8.59 38.82
CA ASN A 100 -8.27 9.03 39.48
C ASN A 100 -8.42 8.34 40.85
N LEU A 101 -8.20 7.03 40.90
CA LEU A 101 -8.29 6.25 42.13
C LEU A 101 -7.36 6.79 43.23
N SER A 102 -6.11 7.09 42.89
CA SER A 102 -5.13 7.69 43.82
C SER A 102 -5.52 9.09 44.29
N THR A 103 -6.27 9.85 43.49
CA THR A 103 -6.68 11.23 43.80
C THR A 103 -7.97 11.28 44.62
N ARG A 104 -8.98 10.49 44.27
CA ARG A 104 -10.30 10.53 44.91
C ARG A 104 -10.40 9.72 46.19
N TYR A 105 -9.67 8.60 46.29
CA TYR A 105 -9.81 7.66 47.39
C TYR A 105 -8.63 7.68 48.37
N THR A 106 -7.80 8.73 48.34
CA THR A 106 -6.59 8.88 49.17
C THR A 106 -6.85 8.69 50.67
N ALA A 107 -8.01 9.14 51.16
CA ALA A 107 -8.37 9.05 52.58
C ALA A 107 -8.96 7.69 53.00
N THR A 108 -9.16 6.75 52.06
CA THR A 108 -9.81 5.47 52.39
C THR A 108 -8.82 4.47 52.99
N PRO A 109 -9.21 3.69 54.03
CA PRO A 109 -8.38 2.61 54.55
C PRO A 109 -8.06 1.54 53.51
N TRP A 110 -8.97 1.35 52.54
CA TRP A 110 -8.78 0.41 51.45
C TRP A 110 -7.57 0.78 50.58
N LEU A 111 -7.45 2.05 50.17
CA LEU A 111 -6.31 2.47 49.36
C LEU A 111 -5.01 2.37 50.15
N ALA A 112 -4.98 2.76 51.43
CA ALA A 112 -3.80 2.59 52.27
C ALA A 112 -3.31 1.13 52.34
N GLN A 113 -4.23 0.17 52.40
CA GLN A 113 -3.89 -1.27 52.40
C GLN A 113 -3.47 -1.80 51.03
N ASN A 114 -3.99 -1.22 49.93
CA ASN A 114 -3.77 -1.70 48.56
C ASN A 114 -2.81 -0.81 47.75
N GLN A 115 -2.21 0.20 48.36
CA GLN A 115 -1.33 1.17 47.69
C GLN A 115 -0.21 0.48 46.89
N PRO A 116 0.49 -0.56 47.42
CA PRO A 116 1.52 -1.25 46.63
C PRO A 116 0.98 -1.91 45.35
N ALA A 117 -0.26 -2.43 45.37
CA ALA A 117 -0.87 -3.04 44.20
C ALA A 117 -1.31 -2.00 43.16
N VAL A 118 -1.82 -0.85 43.62
CA VAL A 118 -2.16 0.29 42.75
C VAL A 118 -0.90 0.84 42.09
N ASP A 119 0.17 1.05 42.85
CA ASP A 119 1.45 1.55 42.34
C ASP A 119 2.07 0.57 41.32
N ALA A 120 2.02 -0.74 41.62
CA ALA A 120 2.47 -1.77 40.69
C ALA A 120 1.65 -1.76 39.39
N ALA A 121 0.33 -1.61 39.47
CA ALA A 121 -0.55 -1.52 38.30
C ALA A 121 -0.27 -0.26 37.47
N CYS A 122 -0.03 0.89 38.12
CA CYS A 122 0.39 2.13 37.44
C CYS A 122 1.70 1.96 36.68
N GLN A 123 2.73 1.38 37.34
CA GLN A 123 4.02 1.13 36.70
C GLN A 123 3.90 0.13 35.55
N GLN A 124 3.08 -0.92 35.73
CA GLN A 124 2.80 -1.89 34.68
C GLN A 124 2.06 -1.24 33.50
N CYS A 125 1.09 -0.35 33.74
CA CYS A 125 0.40 0.40 32.69
C CYS A 125 1.39 1.23 31.87
N LYS A 126 2.22 2.05 32.53
CA LYS A 126 3.23 2.89 31.86
C LYS A 126 4.21 2.07 31.04
N THR A 127 4.73 0.99 31.62
CA THR A 127 5.62 0.05 30.92
C THR A 127 4.93 -0.57 29.72
N ARG A 128 3.67 -1.00 29.86
CA ARG A 128 2.91 -1.60 28.76
C ARG A 128 2.60 -0.59 27.66
N ILE A 129 2.21 0.64 27.97
CA ILE A 129 1.99 1.70 26.97
C ILE A 129 3.28 1.90 26.15
N TYR A 130 4.41 2.04 26.84
CA TYR A 130 5.72 2.17 26.21
C TYR A 130 6.03 0.99 25.27
N GLN A 131 5.82 -0.25 25.71
CA GLN A 131 6.06 -1.44 24.88
C GLN A 131 5.08 -1.54 23.69
N THR A 132 3.79 -1.27 23.91
CA THR A 132 2.76 -1.33 22.86
C THR A 132 3.01 -0.30 21.75
N GLU A 133 3.46 0.90 22.10
CA GLU A 133 3.83 1.92 21.12
C GLU A 133 5.05 1.50 20.30
N ALA A 134 6.07 0.95 20.95
CA ALA A 134 7.23 0.40 20.27
C ALA A 134 6.85 -0.74 19.32
N GLU A 135 5.98 -1.67 19.74
CA GLU A 135 5.51 -2.77 18.88
C GLU A 135 4.75 -2.24 17.66
N ALA A 136 3.88 -1.25 17.83
CA ALA A 136 3.16 -0.64 16.72
C ALA A 136 4.12 -0.05 15.67
N LEU A 137 5.12 0.72 16.12
CA LEU A 137 6.14 1.31 15.24
C LEU A 137 6.99 0.24 14.56
N TYR A 138 7.35 -0.83 15.27
CA TYR A 138 8.12 -1.93 14.71
C TYR A 138 7.34 -2.69 13.63
N HIS A 139 6.07 -3.03 13.88
CA HIS A 139 5.22 -3.66 12.87
C HIS A 139 5.05 -2.81 11.61
N GLU A 140 4.89 -1.50 11.77
CA GLU A 140 4.86 -0.58 10.63
C GLU A 140 6.22 -0.54 9.91
N ALA A 141 7.34 -0.50 10.63
CA ALA A 141 8.68 -0.54 10.04
C ALA A 141 8.95 -1.84 9.26
N VAL A 142 8.53 -3.00 9.78
CA VAL A 142 8.62 -4.30 9.11
C VAL A 142 7.78 -4.31 7.83
N LYS A 143 6.58 -3.75 7.87
CA LYS A 143 5.73 -3.61 6.68
C LYS A 143 6.45 -2.79 5.61
N LEU A 144 6.95 -1.62 5.96
CA LEU A 144 7.69 -0.73 5.04
C LEU A 144 8.98 -1.39 4.51
N TYR A 145 9.68 -2.15 5.35
CA TYR A 145 10.86 -2.92 4.96
C TYR A 145 10.53 -3.97 3.89
N ASN A 146 9.45 -4.73 4.09
CA ASN A 146 8.99 -5.73 3.12
C ASN A 146 8.53 -5.09 1.80
N ASP A 147 7.93 -3.90 1.88
CA ASP A 147 7.52 -3.10 0.73
C ASP A 147 8.69 -2.34 0.05
N GLN A 148 9.91 -2.45 0.60
CA GLN A 148 11.15 -1.78 0.18
C GLN A 148 11.08 -0.24 0.25
N GLN A 149 10.24 0.30 1.14
CA GLN A 149 10.10 1.73 1.44
C GLN A 149 11.08 2.15 2.53
N PHE A 150 12.38 2.04 2.23
CA PHE A 150 13.43 2.17 3.23
C PHE A 150 13.55 3.57 3.85
N PHE A 151 13.22 4.64 3.11
CA PHE A 151 13.28 6.02 3.66
C PHE A 151 12.20 6.26 4.72
N GLU A 152 10.98 5.77 4.51
CA GLU A 152 9.93 5.78 5.54
C GLU A 152 10.28 4.89 6.72
N CYS A 153 10.80 3.68 6.42
CA CYS A 153 11.26 2.73 7.42
C CYS A 153 12.33 3.37 8.32
N LYS A 154 13.29 4.11 7.74
CA LYS A 154 14.35 4.82 8.48
C LYS A 154 13.79 5.71 9.58
N ARG A 155 12.78 6.51 9.28
CA ARG A 155 12.16 7.42 10.26
C ARG A 155 11.55 6.65 11.44
N LEU A 156 10.94 5.49 11.19
CA LEU A 156 10.39 4.65 12.25
C LEU A 156 11.47 3.93 13.06
N VAL A 157 12.52 3.44 12.40
CA VAL A 157 13.68 2.80 13.04
C VAL A 157 14.43 3.79 13.94
N GLU A 158 14.68 5.02 13.46
CA GLU A 158 15.30 6.08 14.26
C GLU A 158 14.42 6.46 15.45
N LYS A 159 13.10 6.59 15.24
CA LYS A 159 12.15 6.86 16.33
C LYS A 159 12.16 5.74 17.37
N LEU A 160 12.13 4.48 16.94
CA LEU A 160 12.24 3.32 17.83
C LEU A 160 13.53 3.35 18.65
N PHE A 161 14.65 3.66 18.01
CA PHE A 161 15.95 3.72 18.67
C PHE A 161 16.04 4.84 19.72
N ILE A 162 15.52 6.03 19.41
CA ILE A 162 15.61 7.22 20.26
C ILE A 162 14.58 7.18 21.37
N ASP A 163 13.31 6.93 21.03
CA ASP A 163 12.19 7.05 21.96
C ASP A 163 11.97 5.75 22.76
N TYR A 164 12.39 4.60 22.23
CA TYR A 164 12.11 3.28 22.80
C TYR A 164 13.34 2.33 22.90
N PRO A 165 14.52 2.78 23.37
CA PRO A 165 15.77 2.00 23.32
C PRO A 165 15.69 0.66 24.07
N ASP A 166 14.99 0.65 25.21
CA ASP A 166 14.88 -0.54 26.09
C ASP A 166 13.65 -1.41 25.76
N SER A 167 12.95 -1.12 24.67
CA SER A 167 11.76 -1.89 24.29
C SER A 167 12.11 -3.27 23.74
N SER A 168 11.19 -4.24 23.85
CA SER A 168 11.38 -5.58 23.29
C SER A 168 11.65 -5.55 21.78
N PRO A 169 10.95 -4.75 20.95
CA PRO A 169 11.26 -4.66 19.52
C PRO A 169 12.70 -4.28 19.18
N VAL A 170 13.35 -3.45 20.02
CA VAL A 170 14.73 -2.99 19.80
C VAL A 170 15.75 -3.99 20.34
N THR A 171 15.45 -4.63 21.47
CA THR A 171 16.40 -5.50 22.20
C THR A 171 16.35 -6.97 21.81
N ASP A 172 15.21 -7.46 21.30
CA ASP A 172 15.01 -8.86 20.94
C ASP A 172 15.64 -9.22 19.58
N SER A 173 16.81 -9.86 19.65
CA SER A 173 17.57 -10.28 18.46
C SER A 173 16.97 -11.50 17.74
N ALA A 174 16.00 -12.20 18.32
CA ALA A 174 15.37 -13.37 17.69
C ALA A 174 14.29 -13.00 16.66
N ARG A 175 13.85 -11.74 16.63
CA ARG A 175 12.82 -11.24 15.70
C ARG A 175 13.28 -11.26 14.25
N LYS A 176 12.31 -11.34 13.32
CA LYS A 176 12.56 -11.33 11.88
C LYS A 176 11.61 -10.36 11.13
N PRO A 177 12.14 -9.34 10.45
CA PRO A 177 13.54 -8.89 10.51
C PRO A 177 13.87 -8.34 11.90
N SER A 178 15.04 -8.65 12.42
CA SER A 178 15.53 -8.08 13.68
C SER A 178 15.68 -6.55 13.56
N PHE A 179 15.66 -5.84 14.68
CA PHE A 179 15.90 -4.39 14.67
C PHE A 179 17.24 -4.02 14.01
N ARG A 180 18.27 -4.85 14.24
CA ARG A 180 19.58 -4.69 13.60
C ARG A 180 19.51 -4.82 12.08
N GLU A 181 18.76 -5.79 11.54
CA GLU A 181 18.57 -5.92 10.09
C GLU A 181 17.86 -4.69 9.51
N LEU A 182 16.84 -4.17 10.19
CA LEU A 182 16.18 -2.92 9.81
C LEU A 182 17.19 -1.75 9.81
N GLN A 183 17.98 -1.61 10.87
CA GLN A 183 18.99 -0.57 11.03
C GLN A 183 20.08 -0.64 9.95
N GLU A 184 20.58 -1.84 9.64
CA GLU A 184 21.58 -2.06 8.59
C GLU A 184 21.04 -1.74 7.19
N ALA A 185 19.76 -2.03 6.93
CA ALA A 185 19.13 -1.70 5.67
C ALA A 185 18.95 -0.18 5.48
N VAL A 186 18.52 0.53 6.51
CA VAL A 186 18.33 1.99 6.45
C VAL A 186 19.63 2.77 6.60
N GLY A 187 20.66 2.17 7.21
CA GLY A 187 21.98 2.79 7.39
C GLY A 187 22.76 2.98 6.09
N LYS A 188 22.40 2.26 5.02
CA LYS A 188 22.99 2.40 3.68
C LYS A 188 22.34 3.48 2.82
N LEU A 189 21.28 4.11 3.32
CA LEU A 189 20.55 5.14 2.56
C LEU A 189 21.34 6.43 2.44
N GLY A 190 21.20 7.06 1.28
CA GLY A 190 21.73 8.38 1.00
C GLY A 190 20.86 9.49 1.60
N LYS A 191 20.81 10.63 0.93
CA LYS A 191 20.01 11.77 1.37
C LYS A 191 18.54 11.62 0.94
N PHE A 192 17.64 12.17 1.75
CA PHE A 192 16.27 12.45 1.33
C PHE A 192 16.20 13.92 0.92
N LEU A 193 15.97 14.18 -0.36
CA LEU A 193 15.96 15.53 -0.94
C LEU A 193 14.58 15.86 -1.47
N ILE A 194 14.09 17.06 -1.18
CA ILE A 194 12.79 17.56 -1.59
C ILE A 194 12.96 18.53 -2.75
N VAL A 195 12.24 18.29 -3.85
CA VAL A 195 12.19 19.20 -5.00
C VAL A 195 10.84 19.92 -5.03
N ARG A 196 10.88 21.25 -5.04
CA ARG A 196 9.69 22.12 -5.19
C ARG A 196 10.02 23.39 -5.95
N LYS A 197 9.21 23.75 -6.94
CA LYS A 197 9.36 24.96 -7.76
C LYS A 197 9.12 26.26 -7.00
N ASP A 198 8.39 26.21 -5.89
CA ASP A 198 8.09 27.38 -5.06
C ASP A 198 9.23 27.75 -4.09
N GLY A 199 10.36 27.04 -4.16
CA GLY A 199 11.53 27.28 -3.30
C GLY A 199 11.36 26.80 -1.85
N LYS A 200 10.26 26.14 -1.50
CA LYS A 200 10.06 25.56 -0.16
C LYS A 200 10.68 24.17 0.00
N GLY A 201 11.29 23.64 -1.06
CA GLY A 201 12.06 22.38 -1.04
C GLY A 201 13.55 22.65 -0.89
N ASP A 202 14.34 21.58 -0.79
CA ASP A 202 15.80 21.67 -0.78
C ASP A 202 16.34 22.17 -2.13
N PHE A 203 15.65 21.84 -3.23
CA PHE A 203 15.99 22.24 -4.58
C PHE A 203 14.76 22.70 -5.37
N THR A 204 14.99 23.57 -6.35
CA THR A 204 13.95 24.01 -7.30
C THR A 204 13.94 23.22 -8.61
N THR A 205 15.01 22.50 -8.90
CA THR A 205 15.17 21.64 -10.09
C THR A 205 15.48 20.21 -9.68
N ILE A 206 15.17 19.24 -10.55
CA ILE A 206 15.44 17.82 -10.29
C ILE A 206 16.91 17.52 -10.55
N GLN A 207 17.53 18.11 -11.57
CA GLN A 207 18.94 17.90 -11.89
C GLN A 207 19.87 18.38 -10.76
N GLU A 208 19.62 19.53 -10.14
CA GLU A 208 20.43 19.97 -8.98
C GLU A 208 20.33 18.99 -7.81
N ALA A 209 19.14 18.44 -7.57
CA ALA A 209 18.95 17.40 -6.56
C ALA A 209 19.69 16.10 -6.93
N ILE A 210 19.71 15.71 -8.21
CA ILE A 210 20.50 14.58 -8.70
C ILE A 210 22.00 14.82 -8.47
N ASP A 211 22.50 16.00 -8.82
CA ASP A 211 23.92 16.34 -8.68
C ASP A 211 24.36 16.39 -7.21
N ALA A 212 23.46 16.77 -6.31
CA ALA A 212 23.70 16.79 -4.86
C ALA A 212 23.48 15.42 -4.16
N SER A 213 22.97 14.42 -4.89
CA SER A 213 22.59 13.12 -4.33
C SER A 213 23.78 12.16 -4.23
N PRO A 214 24.20 11.73 -3.02
CA PRO A 214 25.05 10.55 -2.90
C PRO A 214 24.31 9.27 -3.35
N PRO A 215 25.01 8.14 -3.53
CA PRO A 215 24.37 6.85 -3.82
C PRO A 215 23.27 6.49 -2.80
N ASN A 216 22.25 5.75 -3.26
CA ASN A 216 21.08 5.33 -2.49
C ASN A 216 20.23 6.50 -1.95
N SER A 217 20.28 7.67 -2.58
CA SER A 217 19.43 8.82 -2.21
C SER A 217 18.00 8.65 -2.74
N LEU A 218 17.09 9.40 -2.13
CA LEU A 218 15.71 9.57 -2.57
C LEU A 218 15.45 11.05 -2.84
N ILE A 219 15.00 11.33 -4.06
CA ILE A 219 14.49 12.64 -4.46
C ILE A 219 12.97 12.54 -4.51
N GLU A 220 12.28 13.32 -3.68
CA GLU A 220 10.82 13.42 -3.70
C GLU A 220 10.37 14.78 -4.22
N ILE A 221 9.59 14.74 -5.29
CA ILE A 221 9.00 15.91 -5.92
C ILE A 221 7.65 16.18 -5.25
N GLN A 222 7.50 17.34 -4.60
CA GLN A 222 6.31 17.69 -3.81
C GLN A 222 5.41 18.74 -4.47
N ASP A 223 5.45 18.83 -5.80
CA ASP A 223 4.52 19.59 -6.63
C ASP A 223 4.22 18.85 -7.96
N ASN A 224 3.37 19.42 -8.82
CA ASN A 224 2.93 18.79 -10.07
C ASN A 224 3.75 19.19 -11.32
N GLY A 225 4.86 19.91 -11.16
CA GLY A 225 5.61 20.46 -12.28
C GLY A 225 4.82 21.52 -13.08
N PRO A 226 5.18 21.79 -14.35
CA PRO A 226 6.02 20.98 -15.23
C PRO A 226 7.52 21.25 -15.07
N TYR A 227 8.36 20.23 -15.06
CA TYR A 227 9.83 20.35 -15.09
C TYR A 227 10.33 20.21 -16.53
N LEU A 228 11.02 21.25 -17.02
CA LEU A 228 11.53 21.34 -18.39
C LEU A 228 13.06 21.42 -18.34
N GLU A 229 13.70 20.28 -18.12
CA GLU A 229 15.14 20.22 -17.88
C GLU A 229 15.71 18.90 -18.38
N LYS A 230 17.02 18.88 -18.66
CA LYS A 230 17.73 17.68 -19.10
C LYS A 230 18.17 16.90 -17.87
N LEU A 231 17.80 15.63 -17.81
CA LEU A 231 18.13 14.76 -16.69
C LEU A 231 19.26 13.81 -17.04
N SER A 232 20.34 13.87 -16.26
CA SER A 232 21.51 12.99 -16.35
C SER A 232 21.64 12.22 -15.05
N ILE A 233 21.19 10.97 -15.06
CA ILE A 233 21.17 10.10 -13.89
C ILE A 233 22.47 9.29 -13.86
N PRO A 234 23.31 9.46 -12.81
CA PRO A 234 24.62 8.83 -12.72
C PRO A 234 24.51 7.31 -12.54
N ARG A 235 25.65 6.63 -12.63
CA ARG A 235 25.77 5.17 -12.40
C ARG A 235 25.80 4.84 -10.91
N ALA A 236 24.77 5.25 -10.19
CA ALA A 236 24.58 4.97 -8.78
C ALA A 236 23.08 4.76 -8.51
N PRO A 237 22.71 3.91 -7.53
CA PRO A 237 21.32 3.72 -7.17
C PRO A 237 20.69 5.06 -6.75
N LEU A 238 19.61 5.45 -7.41
CA LEU A 238 18.89 6.69 -7.13
C LEU A 238 17.39 6.44 -7.34
N THR A 239 16.60 6.87 -6.36
CA THR A 239 15.14 6.84 -6.46
C THR A 239 14.63 8.26 -6.66
N ILE A 240 13.80 8.47 -7.69
CA ILE A 240 13.06 9.71 -7.89
C ILE A 240 11.57 9.38 -7.83
N ARG A 241 10.81 10.05 -6.99
CA ARG A 241 9.36 9.81 -6.89
C ARG A 241 8.55 11.07 -6.72
N ALA A 242 7.27 10.96 -7.00
CA ALA A 242 6.28 11.94 -6.58
C ALA A 242 5.88 11.72 -5.13
N LYS A 243 5.61 12.81 -4.41
CA LYS A 243 4.84 12.71 -3.17
C LYS A 243 3.45 12.18 -3.45
N LYS A 244 2.91 11.36 -2.54
CA LYS A 244 1.54 10.84 -2.65
C LYS A 244 0.53 11.95 -2.90
N GLY A 245 -0.30 11.77 -3.93
CA GLY A 245 -1.29 12.74 -4.39
C GLY A 245 -0.78 13.77 -5.40
N TYR A 246 0.50 13.75 -5.74
CA TYR A 246 1.11 14.58 -6.77
C TYR A 246 1.51 13.73 -7.98
N TRP A 247 1.53 14.36 -9.15
CA TRP A 247 1.88 13.78 -10.45
C TRP A 247 2.74 14.77 -11.25
N PRO A 248 4.02 14.93 -10.88
CA PRO A 248 4.93 15.83 -11.55
C PRO A 248 5.11 15.44 -13.02
N ILE A 249 4.96 16.44 -13.89
CA ILE A 249 5.21 16.31 -15.32
C ILE A 249 6.67 16.65 -15.60
N ILE A 250 7.47 15.67 -16.01
CA ILE A 250 8.88 15.84 -16.34
C ILE A 250 9.04 15.69 -17.86
N ARG A 251 9.38 16.78 -18.54
CA ARG A 251 9.75 16.74 -19.96
C ARG A 251 11.25 16.90 -20.08
N SER A 252 11.91 15.84 -20.51
CA SER A 252 13.38 15.75 -20.47
C SER A 252 13.97 14.97 -21.63
N VAL A 253 15.23 15.27 -21.94
CA VAL A 253 16.13 14.33 -22.59
C VAL A 253 16.79 13.53 -21.48
N PHE A 254 16.39 12.27 -21.31
CA PHE A 254 16.90 11.42 -20.25
C PHE A 254 18.23 10.78 -20.66
N ARG A 255 19.24 10.90 -19.81
CA ARG A 255 20.48 10.10 -19.87
C ARG A 255 20.55 9.27 -18.61
N ILE A 256 20.01 8.06 -18.70
CA ILE A 256 19.91 7.17 -17.54
C ILE A 256 21.03 6.17 -17.63
N SER A 257 21.84 6.10 -16.58
CA SER A 257 22.83 5.03 -16.42
C SER A 257 22.15 3.79 -15.79
N SER A 258 22.84 3.03 -14.94
CA SER A 258 22.26 1.87 -14.26
C SER A 258 21.77 2.20 -12.84
N GLY A 259 20.69 1.56 -12.41
CA GLY A 259 20.24 1.59 -11.00
C GLY A 259 19.19 2.66 -10.70
N PHE A 260 18.45 3.11 -11.71
CA PHE A 260 17.44 4.13 -11.54
C PHE A 260 16.08 3.53 -11.18
N THR A 261 15.46 4.05 -10.12
CA THR A 261 14.08 3.73 -9.76
C THR A 261 13.23 4.99 -9.84
N SER A 262 12.06 4.90 -10.50
CA SER A 262 11.10 5.99 -10.57
C SER A 262 9.72 5.57 -10.08
N GLU A 263 9.04 6.41 -9.29
CA GLU A 263 7.70 6.12 -8.80
C GLU A 263 6.71 7.30 -8.92
N GLY A 264 5.53 7.06 -9.50
CA GLY A 264 4.46 8.06 -9.55
C GLY A 264 4.73 9.28 -10.44
N LEU A 265 5.60 9.13 -11.46
CA LEU A 265 6.02 10.23 -12.33
C LEU A 265 5.30 10.20 -13.68
N ILE A 266 5.10 11.38 -14.27
CA ILE A 266 4.72 11.52 -15.68
C ILE A 266 5.97 11.92 -16.46
N LEU A 267 6.49 11.00 -17.27
CA LEU A 267 7.73 11.15 -18.03
C LEU A 267 7.41 11.42 -19.51
N PHE A 268 7.72 12.61 -19.98
CA PHE A 268 7.71 12.97 -21.39
C PHE A 268 9.12 12.90 -21.93
N GLU A 269 9.36 11.93 -22.80
CA GLU A 269 10.62 11.83 -23.49
C GLU A 269 10.70 12.87 -24.61
N ALA A 270 11.69 13.74 -24.52
CA ALA A 270 12.06 14.66 -25.59
C ALA A 270 13.37 14.20 -26.24
N GLY A 271 13.47 14.34 -27.57
CA GLY A 271 14.74 14.21 -28.28
C GLY A 271 15.36 12.80 -28.27
N ASP A 272 16.70 12.75 -28.15
CA ASP A 272 17.54 11.53 -28.18
C ASP A 272 17.79 11.01 -26.77
N SER A 273 16.76 10.59 -26.03
CA SER A 273 17.02 10.02 -24.71
C SER A 273 17.74 8.68 -24.86
N ARG A 274 18.66 8.43 -23.93
CA ARG A 274 19.49 7.23 -23.90
C ARG A 274 19.38 6.61 -22.51
N TRP A 275 18.86 5.39 -22.49
CA TRP A 275 18.78 4.56 -21.31
C TRP A 275 19.87 3.51 -21.43
N HIS A 276 20.92 3.65 -20.64
CA HIS A 276 22.06 2.74 -20.60
C HIS A 276 22.07 2.03 -19.24
N GLY A 277 21.46 0.85 -19.17
CA GLY A 277 21.51 0.00 -17.98
C GLY A 277 20.13 -0.39 -17.44
N ALA A 278 20.08 -0.66 -16.14
CA ALA A 278 18.88 -1.12 -15.44
C ALA A 278 18.03 0.04 -14.96
N ALA A 279 16.71 -0.03 -15.20
CA ALA A 279 15.73 0.92 -14.71
C ALA A 279 14.47 0.21 -14.20
N HIS A 280 13.93 0.70 -13.09
CA HIS A 280 12.68 0.22 -12.50
C HIS A 280 11.66 1.36 -12.43
N LEU A 281 10.61 1.28 -13.25
CA LEU A 281 9.51 2.24 -13.20
C LEU A 281 8.31 1.61 -12.48
N ARG A 282 7.75 2.35 -11.52
CA ARG A 282 6.59 1.94 -10.73
C ARG A 282 5.50 3.00 -10.80
N SER A 283 4.28 2.64 -11.18
CA SER A 283 3.15 3.57 -11.19
C SER A 283 3.40 4.84 -12.02
N CYS A 284 4.12 4.72 -13.14
CA CYS A 284 4.50 5.87 -13.99
C CYS A 284 3.66 5.93 -15.26
N VAL A 285 3.50 7.15 -15.79
CA VAL A 285 3.02 7.38 -17.16
C VAL A 285 4.21 7.80 -18.01
N VAL A 286 4.58 7.00 -19.01
CA VAL A 286 5.69 7.30 -19.92
C VAL A 286 5.13 7.59 -21.30
N CYS A 287 5.47 8.73 -21.88
CA CYS A 287 4.96 9.16 -23.17
C CYS A 287 6.11 9.56 -24.09
N SER A 288 6.16 8.91 -25.27
CA SER A 288 7.04 9.33 -26.37
C SER A 288 6.19 9.83 -27.54
N PRO A 289 6.21 11.15 -27.82
CA PRO A 289 5.40 11.73 -28.87
C PRO A 289 5.88 11.43 -30.30
N ASN A 290 7.10 10.90 -30.47
CA ASN A 290 7.70 10.67 -31.78
C ASN A 290 7.54 9.21 -32.20
N ALA A 291 6.61 8.95 -33.13
CA ALA A 291 6.21 7.62 -33.60
C ALA A 291 7.34 6.76 -34.24
N GLY A 292 8.56 7.27 -34.37
CA GLY A 292 9.73 6.54 -34.87
C GLY A 292 10.88 6.38 -33.87
N ARG A 293 10.71 6.80 -32.60
CA ARG A 293 11.80 6.76 -31.60
C ARG A 293 11.50 5.81 -30.45
N ARG A 294 12.54 5.06 -30.07
CA ARG A 294 12.55 3.98 -29.07
C ARG A 294 12.59 4.57 -27.67
N VAL A 295 11.60 4.26 -26.83
CA VAL A 295 11.42 4.95 -25.53
C VAL A 295 12.24 4.33 -24.39
N LEU A 296 12.62 3.05 -24.52
CA LEU A 296 13.22 2.30 -23.42
C LEU A 296 14.42 1.45 -23.89
N PRO A 297 15.51 2.03 -24.42
CA PRO A 297 16.67 1.27 -24.87
C PRO A 297 17.54 0.66 -23.74
N GLY A 298 17.02 0.50 -22.53
CA GLY A 298 17.74 -0.06 -21.38
C GLY A 298 18.05 -1.54 -21.52
N GLU A 299 19.06 -2.01 -20.78
CA GLU A 299 19.50 -3.41 -20.76
C GLU A 299 18.64 -4.28 -19.83
N ASN A 300 18.06 -3.69 -18.79
CA ASN A 300 17.20 -4.38 -17.82
C ASN A 300 16.10 -3.43 -17.36
N VAL A 301 14.95 -3.43 -18.03
CA VAL A 301 13.83 -2.55 -17.71
C VAL A 301 12.76 -3.35 -16.96
N ARG A 302 12.41 -2.87 -15.77
CA ARG A 302 11.29 -3.39 -14.99
C ARG A 302 10.18 -2.35 -14.94
N LEU A 303 8.96 -2.75 -15.29
CA LEU A 303 7.77 -1.91 -15.27
C LEU A 303 6.72 -2.57 -14.38
N ASP A 304 6.28 -1.87 -13.34
CA ASP A 304 5.19 -2.30 -12.47
C ASP A 304 4.13 -1.21 -12.44
N ASN A 305 2.85 -1.54 -12.71
CA ASN A 305 1.74 -0.58 -12.65
C ASN A 305 1.91 0.63 -13.59
N CYS A 306 2.59 0.49 -14.73
CA CYS A 306 2.89 1.63 -15.61
C CYS A 306 1.91 1.77 -16.78
N VAL A 307 1.78 2.98 -17.31
CA VAL A 307 1.13 3.27 -18.60
C VAL A 307 2.18 3.83 -19.56
N ILE A 308 2.40 3.14 -20.66
CA ILE A 308 3.41 3.49 -21.66
C ILE A 308 2.71 3.84 -22.97
N VAL A 309 2.93 5.04 -23.49
CA VAL A 309 2.28 5.57 -24.70
C VAL A 309 3.32 5.77 -25.81
N GLY A 310 3.04 5.20 -26.98
CA GLY A 310 3.86 5.28 -28.19
C GLY A 310 4.42 3.93 -28.62
N HIS A 311 5.17 3.90 -29.73
CA HIS A 311 5.85 2.69 -30.18
C HIS A 311 7.09 2.41 -29.32
N GLN A 312 7.20 1.19 -28.83
CA GLN A 312 8.21 0.85 -27.84
C GLN A 312 9.21 -0.16 -28.38
N GLU A 313 10.46 0.03 -27.99
CA GLU A 313 11.51 -0.92 -28.31
C GLU A 313 12.49 -1.06 -27.17
N THR A 314 12.75 -2.31 -26.76
CA THR A 314 13.81 -2.64 -25.81
C THR A 314 14.87 -3.49 -26.47
N ARG A 315 16.13 -3.18 -26.17
CA ARG A 315 17.29 -4.03 -26.45
C ARG A 315 17.68 -4.92 -25.27
N GLY A 316 16.98 -4.76 -24.14
CA GLY A 316 17.27 -5.40 -22.86
C GLY A 316 16.25 -6.45 -22.42
N HIS A 317 16.49 -7.01 -21.25
CA HIS A 317 15.48 -7.75 -20.52
C HIS A 317 14.34 -6.78 -20.20
N LEU A 318 13.13 -7.16 -20.55
CA LEU A 318 11.94 -6.45 -20.10
C LEU A 318 11.18 -7.37 -19.14
N LEU A 319 10.93 -6.87 -17.93
CA LEU A 319 9.96 -7.43 -17.00
C LEU A 319 8.83 -6.43 -16.83
N ALA A 320 7.68 -6.68 -17.45
CA ALA A 320 6.49 -5.85 -17.32
C ALA A 320 5.41 -6.59 -16.54
N LYS A 321 4.92 -5.98 -15.47
CA LYS A 321 3.83 -6.51 -14.65
C LYS A 321 2.74 -5.47 -14.44
N ASN A 322 1.48 -5.89 -14.48
CA ASN A 322 0.32 -5.03 -14.20
C ASN A 322 0.39 -3.71 -14.98
N SER A 323 0.72 -3.73 -16.27
CA SER A 323 1.05 -2.50 -17.02
C SER A 323 0.23 -2.39 -18.29
N ILE A 324 0.12 -1.18 -18.83
CA ILE A 324 -0.64 -0.88 -20.05
C ILE A 324 0.29 -0.24 -21.06
N PHE A 325 0.33 -0.79 -22.28
CA PHE A 325 1.05 -0.27 -23.42
C PHE A 325 0.03 0.19 -24.47
N ILE A 326 -0.03 1.50 -24.69
CA ILE A 326 -0.87 2.12 -25.70
C ILE A 326 -0.01 2.33 -26.95
N GLY A 327 0.02 1.30 -27.80
CA GLY A 327 0.89 1.19 -28.97
C GLY A 327 1.38 -0.24 -29.18
N GLY A 328 2.27 -0.41 -30.16
CA GLY A 328 2.98 -1.66 -30.39
C GLY A 328 4.30 -1.74 -29.63
N TRP A 329 4.75 -2.96 -29.37
CA TRP A 329 6.01 -3.28 -28.72
C TRP A 329 6.89 -4.14 -29.64
N CYS A 330 8.17 -3.77 -29.76
CA CYS A 330 9.18 -4.56 -30.45
C CYS A 330 10.31 -4.89 -29.47
N GLN A 331 10.79 -6.13 -29.48
CA GLN A 331 12.00 -6.50 -28.76
C GLN A 331 13.05 -6.98 -29.76
N ASP A 332 14.21 -6.35 -29.73
CA ASP A 332 15.38 -6.76 -30.51
C ASP A 332 15.92 -8.12 -30.02
N ALA A 333 16.73 -8.78 -30.85
CA ALA A 333 17.26 -10.12 -30.58
C ALA A 333 18.18 -10.13 -29.35
N ARG A 334 17.62 -10.60 -28.22
CA ARG A 334 18.24 -10.75 -26.88
C ARG A 334 18.21 -9.45 -26.09
N PRO A 335 18.02 -9.49 -24.76
CA PRO A 335 17.67 -10.59 -23.83
C PRO A 335 16.18 -10.99 -23.74
N ALA A 336 15.78 -11.77 -22.71
CA ALA A 336 14.44 -12.36 -22.51
C ALA A 336 13.33 -11.34 -22.18
N LEU A 337 12.13 -11.55 -22.70
CA LEU A 337 10.92 -10.77 -22.39
C LEU A 337 10.01 -11.51 -21.41
N LYS A 338 9.58 -10.84 -20.34
CA LYS A 338 8.55 -11.33 -19.44
C LYS A 338 7.43 -10.30 -19.28
N MET A 339 6.22 -10.70 -19.61
CA MET A 339 5.01 -9.90 -19.43
C MET A 339 4.01 -10.68 -18.58
N GLU A 340 3.52 -10.08 -17.51
CA GLU A 340 2.52 -10.68 -16.62
C GLU A 340 1.40 -9.66 -16.36
N ASN A 341 0.16 -10.02 -16.67
CA ASN A 341 -0.98 -9.14 -16.43
C ASN A 341 -0.85 -7.78 -17.16
N VAL A 342 -0.53 -7.82 -18.45
CA VAL A 342 -0.27 -6.63 -19.27
C VAL A 342 -1.35 -6.45 -20.34
N LEU A 343 -1.76 -5.20 -20.57
CA LEU A 343 -2.53 -4.81 -21.75
C LEU A 343 -1.59 -4.20 -22.79
N VAL A 344 -1.63 -4.67 -24.04
CA VAL A 344 -0.95 -4.05 -25.18
C VAL A 344 -1.98 -3.78 -26.28
N THR A 345 -2.12 -2.54 -26.73
CA THR A 345 -3.13 -2.18 -27.73
C THR A 345 -2.67 -2.35 -29.18
N GLY A 346 -1.42 -2.73 -29.40
CA GLY A 346 -0.83 -2.96 -30.71
C GLY A 346 -0.13 -4.32 -30.83
N ALA A 347 0.72 -4.45 -31.86
CA ALA A 347 1.48 -5.68 -32.10
C ALA A 347 2.63 -5.85 -31.09
N VAL A 348 3.00 -7.10 -30.81
CA VAL A 348 4.15 -7.48 -29.98
C VAL A 348 5.10 -8.34 -30.81
N ILE A 349 6.37 -7.96 -30.90
CA ILE A 349 7.42 -8.77 -31.52
C ILE A 349 8.40 -9.20 -30.43
N ALA A 350 8.49 -10.51 -30.18
CA ALA A 350 9.40 -11.11 -29.20
C ALA A 350 10.60 -11.73 -29.92
N GLY A 351 11.70 -10.97 -29.96
CA GLY A 351 12.99 -11.31 -30.59
C GLY A 351 13.67 -12.56 -30.01
N SER A 352 13.41 -12.84 -28.73
CA SER A 352 14.09 -13.83 -27.90
C SER A 352 13.08 -14.72 -27.18
N PRO A 353 13.51 -15.79 -26.46
CA PRO A 353 12.59 -16.56 -25.63
C PRO A 353 11.83 -15.64 -24.67
N CYS A 354 10.50 -15.75 -24.67
CA CYS A 354 9.64 -14.91 -23.85
C CYS A 354 8.68 -15.71 -22.98
N GLU A 355 8.23 -15.09 -21.89
CA GLU A 355 7.15 -15.57 -21.02
C GLU A 355 6.05 -14.51 -20.98
N ILE A 356 4.89 -14.79 -21.58
CA ILE A 356 3.74 -13.89 -21.62
C ILE A 356 2.58 -14.59 -20.91
N ARG A 357 2.11 -14.01 -19.79
CA ARG A 357 1.08 -14.60 -18.94
C ARG A 357 -0.04 -13.62 -18.62
N SER A 358 -1.29 -14.08 -18.71
CA SER A 358 -2.47 -13.29 -18.32
C SER A 358 -2.51 -11.93 -19.03
N CYS A 359 -2.11 -11.86 -20.29
CA CYS A 359 -2.03 -10.60 -21.03
C CYS A 359 -3.16 -10.47 -22.05
N THR A 360 -3.62 -9.25 -22.29
CA THR A 360 -4.48 -8.91 -23.43
C THR A 360 -3.67 -8.12 -24.45
N ILE A 361 -3.49 -8.68 -25.65
CA ILE A 361 -2.72 -8.07 -26.74
C ILE A 361 -3.66 -7.85 -27.92
N ASN A 362 -4.14 -6.61 -28.10
CA ASN A 362 -5.02 -6.24 -29.21
C ASN A 362 -4.24 -6.03 -30.53
N GLY A 363 -3.45 -7.02 -30.90
CA GLY A 363 -2.62 -7.00 -32.09
C GLY A 363 -1.99 -8.37 -32.38
N LYS A 364 -1.13 -8.40 -33.39
CA LYS A 364 -0.37 -9.61 -33.74
C LYS A 364 0.79 -9.81 -32.78
N VAL A 365 0.95 -11.02 -32.26
CA VAL A 365 2.13 -11.47 -31.50
C VAL A 365 3.05 -12.26 -32.44
N THR A 366 4.29 -11.81 -32.63
CA THR A 366 5.30 -12.52 -33.43
C THR A 366 6.38 -13.07 -32.50
N LEU A 367 6.50 -14.40 -32.46
CA LEU A 367 7.49 -15.13 -31.66
C LEU A 367 8.65 -15.55 -32.54
N THR A 368 9.85 -15.00 -32.32
CA THR A 368 11.07 -15.39 -33.05
C THR A 368 12.04 -16.18 -32.18
N GLY A 369 11.92 -16.10 -30.85
CA GLY A 369 12.72 -16.88 -29.92
C GLY A 369 12.21 -18.31 -29.73
N PRO A 370 13.11 -19.31 -29.65
CA PRO A 370 12.71 -20.69 -29.32
C PRO A 370 12.18 -20.75 -27.89
N GLN A 371 11.38 -21.78 -27.58
CA GLN A 371 10.87 -22.04 -26.22
C GLN A 371 10.08 -20.87 -25.61
N SER A 372 9.48 -20.02 -26.44
CA SER A 372 8.58 -18.96 -25.98
C SER A 372 7.31 -19.56 -25.39
N MET A 373 6.83 -19.01 -24.28
CA MET A 373 5.66 -19.49 -23.55
C MET A 373 4.61 -18.37 -23.47
N VAL A 374 3.40 -18.69 -23.91
CA VAL A 374 2.24 -17.79 -23.90
C VAL A 374 1.07 -18.51 -23.25
N ILE A 375 0.64 -18.05 -22.08
CA ILE A 375 -0.35 -18.74 -21.24
C ILE A 375 -1.40 -17.77 -20.73
N ASP A 376 -2.67 -18.18 -20.69
CA ASP A 376 -3.79 -17.39 -20.16
C ASP A 376 -3.98 -16.04 -20.85
N CYS A 377 -3.60 -15.93 -22.13
CA CYS A 377 -3.61 -14.66 -22.86
C CYS A 377 -4.77 -14.55 -23.85
N ILE A 378 -5.22 -13.32 -24.10
CA ILE A 378 -6.12 -12.99 -25.21
C ILE A 378 -5.32 -12.19 -26.23
N MET A 379 -5.27 -12.65 -27.48
CA MET A 379 -4.55 -11.94 -28.54
C MET A 379 -5.32 -11.99 -29.85
N ALA A 380 -5.14 -10.97 -30.70
CA ALA A 380 -5.80 -10.98 -32.00
C ALA A 380 -5.24 -12.14 -32.85
N GLN A 381 -3.93 -12.17 -33.06
CA GLN A 381 -3.26 -13.15 -33.92
C GLN A 381 -1.90 -13.54 -33.33
N ILE A 382 -1.42 -14.76 -33.60
CA ILE A 382 -0.08 -15.20 -33.22
C ILE A 382 0.67 -15.86 -34.38
N GLU A 383 1.94 -15.50 -34.53
CA GLU A 383 2.84 -16.00 -35.56
C GLU A 383 4.12 -16.54 -34.92
N GLY A 384 4.42 -17.82 -35.15
CA GLY A 384 5.68 -18.43 -34.75
C GLY A 384 6.65 -18.44 -35.92
N LYS A 385 7.80 -17.78 -35.81
CA LYS A 385 8.89 -17.87 -36.81
C LYS A 385 9.83 -19.05 -36.55
N VAL A 386 9.79 -19.62 -35.36
CA VAL A 386 10.58 -20.80 -34.95
C VAL A 386 9.70 -21.85 -34.28
N ARG A 387 10.15 -23.10 -34.26
CA ARG A 387 9.44 -24.21 -33.58
C ARG A 387 9.61 -24.13 -32.07
N GLY A 388 8.70 -24.79 -31.35
CA GLY A 388 8.81 -25.01 -29.90
C GLY A 388 8.19 -23.93 -29.01
N ALA A 389 7.39 -23.01 -29.57
CA ALA A 389 6.57 -22.13 -28.75
C ALA A 389 5.42 -22.91 -28.09
N GLN A 390 5.21 -22.69 -26.80
CA GLN A 390 4.09 -23.23 -26.03
C GLN A 390 3.00 -22.15 -25.94
N ILE A 391 1.82 -22.47 -26.46
CA ILE A 391 0.66 -21.57 -26.45
C ILE A 391 -0.49 -22.33 -25.80
N GLU A 392 -0.80 -22.05 -24.54
CA GLU A 392 -1.78 -22.82 -23.77
C GLU A 392 -2.80 -21.90 -23.11
N GLN A 393 -4.05 -22.37 -22.97
CA GLN A 393 -5.14 -21.61 -22.34
C GLN A 393 -5.24 -20.16 -22.88
N CYS A 394 -5.08 -19.98 -24.19
CA CYS A 394 -5.12 -18.67 -24.83
C CYS A 394 -6.32 -18.54 -25.74
N ASN A 395 -6.88 -17.35 -25.87
CA ASN A 395 -7.86 -17.04 -26.90
C ASN A 395 -7.19 -16.25 -28.03
N VAL A 396 -7.17 -16.83 -29.23
CA VAL A 396 -6.64 -16.18 -30.43
C VAL A 396 -7.79 -15.94 -31.40
N TYR A 397 -8.32 -14.71 -31.41
CA TYR A 397 -9.68 -14.43 -31.90
C TYR A 397 -9.76 -13.86 -33.33
N HIS A 398 -8.65 -13.78 -34.07
CA HIS A 398 -8.67 -13.32 -35.46
C HIS A 398 -9.40 -14.32 -36.36
N ARG A 399 -10.44 -13.84 -37.07
CA ARG A 399 -11.39 -14.68 -37.82
C ARG A 399 -10.76 -15.55 -38.92
N ALA A 400 -9.85 -15.00 -39.72
CA ALA A 400 -9.33 -15.70 -40.90
C ALA A 400 -8.19 -16.67 -40.58
N GLN A 401 -7.14 -16.19 -39.89
CA GLN A 401 -5.94 -16.97 -39.61
C GLN A 401 -5.41 -16.65 -38.19
N PRO A 402 -5.93 -17.31 -37.15
CA PRO A 402 -5.51 -17.04 -35.77
C PRO A 402 -4.05 -17.43 -35.51
N PHE A 403 -3.60 -18.56 -36.06
CA PHE A 403 -2.24 -19.09 -35.90
C PHE A 403 -1.49 -19.09 -37.23
N LEU A 404 -0.29 -18.51 -37.26
CA LEU A 404 0.57 -18.40 -38.44
C LEU A 404 1.94 -19.07 -38.23
N GLY A 405 2.55 -19.50 -39.34
CA GLY A 405 3.92 -20.05 -39.35
C GLY A 405 4.03 -21.36 -38.56
N PHE A 406 4.86 -21.38 -37.53
CA PHE A 406 5.05 -22.50 -36.60
C PHE A 406 4.20 -22.40 -35.33
N ALA A 407 3.44 -21.32 -35.11
CA ALA A 407 2.54 -21.24 -33.97
C ALA A 407 1.41 -22.27 -34.10
N ARG A 408 1.13 -23.03 -33.04
CA ARG A 408 0.06 -24.03 -32.99
C ARG A 408 -0.70 -23.87 -31.67
N PRO A 409 -2.04 -24.01 -31.66
CA PRO A 409 -2.79 -24.01 -30.41
C PRO A 409 -2.39 -25.22 -29.57
N GLY A 410 -2.05 -24.99 -28.30
CA GLY A 410 -1.89 -26.02 -27.28
C GLY A 410 -3.19 -26.24 -26.50
N LYS A 411 -3.07 -26.90 -25.34
CA LYS A 411 -4.22 -27.30 -24.52
C LYS A 411 -5.04 -26.07 -24.09
N GLY A 412 -6.36 -26.17 -24.24
CA GLY A 412 -7.31 -25.17 -23.76
C GLY A 412 -7.33 -23.85 -24.55
N CYS A 413 -6.66 -23.79 -25.71
CA CYS A 413 -6.78 -22.63 -26.57
C CYS A 413 -8.18 -22.50 -27.17
N LEU A 414 -8.66 -21.26 -27.27
CA LEU A 414 -9.93 -20.87 -27.85
C LEU A 414 -9.70 -20.02 -29.10
N ASN A 415 -10.70 -19.98 -29.98
CA ASN A 415 -10.80 -19.06 -31.11
C ASN A 415 -12.24 -18.52 -31.15
N VAL A 416 -12.55 -17.63 -30.23
CA VAL A 416 -13.89 -17.07 -30.03
C VAL A 416 -13.79 -15.56 -29.78
N ASP A 417 -14.88 -14.85 -30.01
CA ASP A 417 -14.96 -13.43 -29.64
C ASP A 417 -14.77 -13.28 -28.11
N PRO A 418 -13.76 -12.53 -27.64
CA PRO A 418 -13.56 -12.32 -26.21
C PRO A 418 -14.68 -11.52 -25.55
N MET A 419 -15.55 -10.84 -26.31
CA MET A 419 -16.65 -10.01 -25.78
C MET A 419 -16.13 -8.95 -24.79
N PHE A 420 -15.14 -8.16 -25.21
CA PHE A 420 -14.68 -7.00 -24.45
C PHE A 420 -15.80 -5.96 -24.30
N VAL A 421 -15.86 -5.29 -23.16
CA VAL A 421 -16.94 -4.33 -22.85
C VAL A 421 -16.87 -3.07 -23.72
N ASP A 422 -15.71 -2.42 -23.80
CA ASP A 422 -15.55 -1.17 -24.57
C ASP A 422 -14.08 -0.92 -25.00
N PRO A 423 -13.58 -1.69 -26.00
CA PRO A 423 -12.20 -1.54 -26.50
C PRO A 423 -11.81 -0.14 -26.99
N PRO A 424 -12.68 0.64 -27.69
CA PRO A 424 -12.35 1.99 -28.13
C PRO A 424 -11.95 2.95 -27.00
N ASN A 425 -12.49 2.74 -25.79
CA ASN A 425 -12.12 3.50 -24.60
C ASN A 425 -11.10 2.77 -23.71
N TYR A 426 -10.36 1.81 -24.28
CA TYR A 426 -9.35 1.00 -23.60
C TYR A 426 -9.89 0.13 -22.44
N ASN A 427 -11.20 -0.11 -22.40
CA ASN A 427 -11.81 -1.01 -21.43
C ASN A 427 -11.88 -2.44 -22.00
N TYR A 428 -10.79 -3.18 -21.78
CA TYR A 428 -10.65 -4.58 -22.18
C TYR A 428 -11.14 -5.56 -21.09
N THR A 429 -12.00 -5.12 -20.18
CA THR A 429 -12.68 -6.05 -19.28
C THR A 429 -13.60 -6.98 -20.08
N LEU A 430 -13.74 -8.21 -19.62
CA LEU A 430 -14.59 -9.21 -20.25
C LEU A 430 -16.04 -9.02 -19.79
N ALA A 431 -16.99 -9.08 -20.72
CA ALA A 431 -18.40 -9.13 -20.37
C ALA A 431 -18.71 -10.37 -19.50
N PRO A 432 -19.71 -10.33 -18.60
CA PRO A 432 -20.03 -11.47 -17.73
C PRO A 432 -20.33 -12.79 -18.45
N LYS A 433 -20.84 -12.72 -19.70
CA LYS A 433 -21.14 -13.88 -20.56
C LYS A 433 -20.00 -14.24 -21.52
N SER A 434 -18.85 -13.58 -21.41
CA SER A 434 -17.70 -13.86 -22.26
C SER A 434 -17.27 -15.32 -22.10
N PRO A 435 -16.98 -16.03 -23.20
CA PRO A 435 -16.40 -17.37 -23.14
C PRO A 435 -15.02 -17.37 -22.46
N CYS A 436 -14.36 -16.22 -22.36
CA CYS A 436 -13.04 -16.06 -21.74
C CYS A 436 -13.11 -15.77 -20.23
N ALA A 437 -14.29 -15.52 -19.65
CA ALA A 437 -14.44 -15.01 -18.28
C ALA A 437 -13.99 -15.99 -17.17
N ARG A 438 -13.93 -17.30 -17.47
CA ARG A 438 -13.49 -18.37 -16.54
C ARG A 438 -12.59 -19.40 -17.20
N ALA A 439 -11.94 -19.00 -18.28
CA ALA A 439 -11.19 -19.90 -19.15
C ALA A 439 -9.68 -19.88 -18.90
N ALA A 440 -9.19 -19.03 -17.98
CA ALA A 440 -7.80 -19.10 -17.55
C ALA A 440 -7.51 -20.39 -16.77
N SER A 441 -6.25 -20.76 -16.66
CA SER A 441 -5.76 -21.95 -15.95
C SER A 441 -6.17 -22.00 -14.48
N ASP A 442 -6.31 -20.84 -13.84
CA ASP A 442 -6.78 -20.66 -12.46
C ASP A 442 -8.31 -20.51 -12.35
N ARG A 443 -9.04 -20.76 -13.45
CA ARG A 443 -10.50 -20.60 -13.60
C ARG A 443 -10.99 -19.14 -13.48
N GLY A 444 -10.07 -18.18 -13.46
CA GLY A 444 -10.37 -16.75 -13.53
C GLY A 444 -10.58 -16.25 -14.96
N PRO A 445 -10.73 -14.93 -15.14
CA PRO A 445 -10.75 -14.31 -16.45
C PRO A 445 -9.40 -14.47 -17.15
N MET A 446 -9.45 -14.84 -18.43
CA MET A 446 -8.29 -14.88 -19.32
C MET A 446 -7.90 -13.47 -19.75
N GLY A 447 -6.62 -13.25 -20.03
CA GLY A 447 -6.08 -11.95 -20.39
C GLY A 447 -5.88 -11.02 -19.19
N VAL A 448 -5.81 -9.72 -19.46
CA VAL A 448 -5.51 -8.70 -18.46
C VAL A 448 -6.59 -8.61 -17.38
N ARG A 449 -6.13 -8.47 -16.13
CA ARG A 449 -6.91 -8.27 -14.91
C ARG A 449 -6.51 -6.94 -14.31
N PHE A 450 -7.32 -5.91 -14.56
CA PHE A 450 -7.04 -4.57 -14.06
C PHE A 450 -6.98 -4.56 -12.53
N THR A 451 -5.81 -4.22 -11.98
CA THR A 451 -5.66 -3.95 -10.54
C THR A 451 -6.11 -2.53 -10.23
N LYS A 452 -6.28 -2.21 -8.94
CA LYS A 452 -6.61 -0.86 -8.51
C LYS A 452 -5.55 0.15 -8.96
N GLU A 453 -4.29 -0.22 -8.85
CA GLU A 453 -3.12 0.60 -9.20
C GLU A 453 -3.07 0.83 -10.72
N MET A 454 -3.36 -0.20 -11.54
CA MET A 454 -3.47 -0.03 -13.00
C MET A 454 -4.53 1.00 -13.37
N ILE A 455 -5.70 0.93 -12.73
CA ILE A 455 -6.82 1.84 -12.98
C ILE A 455 -6.46 3.26 -12.56
N GLU A 456 -5.79 3.43 -11.42
CA GLU A 456 -5.34 4.73 -10.92
C GLU A 456 -4.38 5.41 -11.91
N VAL A 457 -3.34 4.70 -12.34
CA VAL A 457 -2.33 5.25 -13.28
C VAL A 457 -2.94 5.48 -14.67
N PHE A 458 -3.83 4.60 -15.13
CA PHE A 458 -4.57 4.82 -16.37
C PHE A 458 -5.50 6.02 -16.30
N SER A 459 -6.15 6.27 -15.17
CA SER A 459 -7.01 7.44 -14.97
C SER A 459 -6.22 8.75 -15.09
N VAL A 460 -4.97 8.76 -14.59
CA VAL A 460 -4.05 9.89 -14.77
C VAL A 460 -3.72 10.07 -16.25
N ALA A 461 -3.36 9.01 -16.97
CA ALA A 461 -3.09 9.09 -18.41
C ALA A 461 -4.32 9.57 -19.21
N ALA A 462 -5.51 9.06 -18.90
CA ALA A 462 -6.75 9.48 -19.52
C ALA A 462 -7.05 10.97 -19.25
N GLU A 463 -6.77 11.46 -18.04
CA GLU A 463 -6.88 12.89 -17.72
C GLU A 463 -5.90 13.75 -18.54
N LEU A 464 -4.65 13.32 -18.66
CA LEU A 464 -3.65 14.00 -19.49
C LEU A 464 -4.08 14.06 -20.96
N ARG A 465 -4.72 13.00 -21.46
CA ARG A 465 -5.31 12.95 -22.82
C ARG A 465 -6.47 13.93 -22.95
N ARG A 466 -7.41 13.95 -21.99
CA ARG A 466 -8.53 14.91 -21.97
C ARG A 466 -8.06 16.36 -21.99
N ARG A 467 -6.96 16.64 -21.29
CA ARG A 467 -6.29 17.95 -21.26
C ARG A 467 -5.41 18.24 -22.48
N MET A 468 -5.38 17.34 -23.47
CA MET A 468 -4.58 17.46 -24.69
C MET A 468 -3.06 17.55 -24.45
N ILE A 469 -2.58 17.07 -23.30
CA ILE A 469 -1.15 17.03 -22.96
C ILE A 469 -0.48 15.83 -23.63
N ILE A 470 -1.19 14.68 -23.67
CA ILE A 470 -0.80 13.47 -24.41
C ILE A 470 -1.84 13.11 -25.45
N LYS A 471 -1.43 12.34 -26.45
CA LYS A 471 -2.32 11.84 -27.51
C LYS A 471 -2.14 10.32 -27.62
N PHE A 472 -3.26 9.62 -27.70
CA PHE A 472 -3.35 8.23 -28.09
C PHE A 472 -4.77 7.86 -28.52
#